data_AF-A0A7C0V4M0-F1
#
_entry.id   AF-A0A7C0V4M0-F1
#
_cell.length_a   1.000
_cell.length_b   1.000
_cell.length_c   1.000
_cell.angle_alpha   90.00
_cell.angle_beta   90.00
_cell.angle_gamma   90.00
#
_symmetry.space_group_name_H-M   'P 1'
#
loop_
_entity.id
_entity.type
_entity.pdbx_description
1 polymer ?
#
loop_
_entity_poly.entity_id
_entity_poly.type
_entity_poly.pdbx_seq_one_letter_code
_entity_poly.pdbx_strand_id
1 'polypeptide(L)'
;MNALQLLSLTIFLFILLLIVSESIHRTYASLIGAGIFLLIGVVNPERLLDYMELDILCIVFGMMLLVRGAERSGIFSYIASRMMRLSSSSTLLAVSLLTFTMIL
;
A
#
# COMPACT_ATOMS: atom_id res chain seq x y z
N MET A 1 -28.44 -19.37 0.94
CA MET A 1 -27.82 -18.04 1.11
C MET A 1 -28.83 -17.16 1.83
N ASN A 2 -28.46 -16.60 2.97
CA ASN A 2 -29.33 -15.69 3.72
C ASN A 2 -29.38 -14.32 3.02
N ALA A 3 -30.49 -13.58 3.16
CA ALA A 3 -30.65 -12.26 2.54
C ALA A 3 -29.51 -11.28 2.91
N LEU A 4 -29.02 -11.36 4.15
CA LEU A 4 -27.90 -10.55 4.65
C LEU A 4 -26.57 -10.87 3.94
N GLN A 5 -26.32 -12.14 3.61
CA GLN A 5 -25.11 -12.56 2.89
C GLN A 5 -25.12 -12.05 1.45
N LEU A 6 -26.30 -12.08 0.81
CA LEU A 6 -26.48 -11.61 -0.55
C LEU A 6 -26.28 -10.09 -0.64
N LEU A 7 -26.84 -9.34 0.33
CA LEU A 7 -26.63 -7.90 0.46
C LEU A 7 -25.14 -7.56 0.67
N SER A 8 -24.47 -8.28 1.57
CA SER A 8 -23.04 -8.06 1.87
C SER A 8 -22.16 -8.30 0.64
N LEU A 9 -22.47 -9.35 -0.13
CA LEU A 9 -21.76 -9.66 -1.37
C LEU A 9 -21.96 -8.57 -2.42
N THR A 10 -23.19 -8.06 -2.59
CA THR A 10 -23.48 -6.97 -3.52
C THR A 10 -22.71 -5.71 -3.17
N ILE A 11 -22.66 -5.34 -1.88
CA ILE A 11 -21.92 -4.17 -1.39
C ILE A 11 -20.42 -4.34 -1.64
N PHE A 12 -19.86 -5.51 -1.30
CA PHE A 12 -18.46 -5.82 -1.54
C PHE A 12 -18.07 -5.67 -3.02
N LEU A 13 -18.88 -6.24 -3.92
CA LEU A 13 -18.65 -6.15 -5.37
C LEU A 13 -18.75 -4.71 -5.87
N PHE A 14 -19.70 -3.94 -5.35
CA PHE A 14 -19.87 -2.53 -5.70
C PHE A 14 -18.65 -1.69 -5.29
N ILE A 15 -18.14 -1.85 -4.07
CA ILE A 15 -16.95 -1.15 -3.59
C ILE A 15 -15.73 -1.56 -4.41
N LEU A 16 -15.57 -2.85 -4.69
CA LEU A 16 -14.46 -3.37 -5.49
C LEU A 16 -14.48 -2.80 -6.91
N LEU A 17 -15.67 -2.70 -7.52
CA LEU A 17 -15.84 -2.05 -8.82
C LEU A 17 -15.47 -0.56 -8.76
N LEU A 18 -15.83 0.12 -7.67
CA LEU A 18 -15.48 1.53 -7.44
C LEU A 18 -13.96 1.74 -7.31
N ILE A 19 -13.25 0.80 -6.67
CA ILE A 19 -11.78 0.80 -6.55
C ILE A 19 -11.14 0.55 -7.91
N VAL A 20 -11.61 -0.45 -8.66
CA VAL A 20 -11.07 -0.82 -9.98
C VAL A 20 -11.35 0.25 -11.03
N SER A 21 -12.51 0.91 -10.96
CA SER A 21 -12.90 1.99 -11.87
C SER A 21 -12.14 3.30 -11.62
N GLU A 22 -11.29 3.36 -10.59
CA GLU A 22 -10.50 4.53 -10.15
C GLU A 22 -11.27 5.86 -10.08
N SER A 23 -12.61 5.82 -10.03
CA SER A 23 -13.44 7.02 -10.10
C SER A 23 -13.34 7.88 -8.84
N ILE A 24 -12.92 7.27 -7.73
CA ILE A 24 -12.55 7.94 -6.48
C ILE A 24 -11.24 7.33 -5.96
N HIS A 25 -10.51 8.04 -5.10
CA HIS A 25 -9.32 7.47 -4.47
C HIS A 25 -9.69 6.19 -3.71
N ARG A 26 -8.92 5.12 -3.96
CA ARG A 26 -9.02 3.81 -3.30
C ARG A 26 -9.22 3.88 -1.78
N THR A 27 -8.58 4.84 -1.12
CA THR A 27 -8.72 5.05 0.33
C THR A 27 -10.15 5.45 0.71
N TYR A 28 -10.74 6.44 0.02
CA TYR A 28 -12.12 6.86 0.28
C TYR A 28 -13.12 5.76 -0.07
N ALA A 29 -12.91 5.04 -1.18
CA ALA A 29 -13.75 3.91 -1.56
C ALA A 29 -13.79 2.83 -0.48
N SER A 30 -12.61 2.43 0.02
CA SER A 30 -12.47 1.43 1.08
C SER A 30 -13.12 1.90 2.39
N LEU A 31 -12.95 3.17 2.76
CA LEU A 31 -13.53 3.73 3.99
C LEU A 31 -15.07 3.75 3.96
N ILE A 32 -15.64 4.18 2.83
CA ILE A 32 -17.09 4.17 2.62
C ILE A 32 -17.61 2.74 2.72
N GLY A 33 -16.90 1.79 2.11
CA GLY A 33 -17.25 0.39 2.17
C GLY A 33 -17.28 -0.17 3.59
N ALA A 34 -16.22 0.08 4.37
CA ALA A 34 -16.16 -0.30 5.77
C ALA A 34 -17.27 0.37 6.61
N GLY A 35 -17.55 1.65 6.36
CA GLY A 35 -18.63 2.39 7.00
C GLY A 35 -20.01 1.79 6.73
N ILE A 36 -20.29 1.41 5.47
CA ILE A 36 -21.55 0.75 5.10
C ILE A 36 -21.70 -0.60 5.82
N PHE A 37 -20.64 -1.41 5.88
CA PHE A 37 -20.68 -2.69 6.60
C PHE A 37 -20.94 -2.55 8.10
N LEU A 38 -20.41 -1.47 8.70
CA LEU A 38 -20.68 -1.11 10.09
C LEU A 38 -22.13 -0.66 10.31
N LEU A 39 -22.65 0.20 9.45
CA LEU A 39 -24.02 0.73 9.59
C LEU A 39 -25.10 -0.34 9.46
N ILE A 40 -24.87 -1.35 8.61
CA ILE A 40 -25.80 -2.47 8.42
C ILE A 40 -25.68 -3.49 9.57
N GLY A 41 -24.64 -3.40 10.41
CA GLY A 41 -24.41 -4.32 11.52
C GLY A 41 -23.95 -5.71 11.07
N VAL A 42 -23.39 -5.83 9.85
CA VAL A 42 -22.81 -7.10 9.37
C VAL A 42 -21.52 -7.42 10.12
N VAL A 43 -20.78 -6.38 10.53
CA VAL A 43 -19.52 -6.47 11.26
C VAL A 43 -19.68 -5.82 12.62
N ASN A 44 -19.29 -6.55 13.67
CA ASN A 44 -19.30 -6.00 15.03
C ASN A 44 -18.15 -4.99 15.18
N PRO A 45 -18.43 -3.74 15.60
CA PRO A 45 -17.41 -2.70 15.72
C PRO A 45 -16.33 -3.04 16.76
N GLU A 46 -16.67 -3.84 17.78
CA GLU A 46 -15.74 -4.29 18.82
C GLU A 46 -14.67 -5.25 18.29
N ARG A 47 -14.99 -6.01 17.24
CA ARG A 47 -14.07 -6.98 16.61
C ARG A 47 -13.43 -6.45 15.33
N LEU A 48 -13.59 -5.16 15.05
CA LEU A 48 -13.09 -4.58 13.80
C LEU A 48 -11.56 -4.69 13.68
N LEU A 49 -10.86 -4.59 14.81
CA LEU A 49 -9.41 -4.78 14.88
C LEU A 49 -9.00 -6.22 14.55
N ASP A 50 -9.81 -7.21 14.93
CA ASP A 50 -9.51 -8.63 14.67
C ASP A 50 -9.59 -8.97 13.18
N TYR A 51 -10.38 -8.21 12.42
CA TYR A 51 -10.46 -8.33 10.96
C TYR A 51 -9.34 -7.58 10.22
N MET A 52 -8.54 -6.76 10.93
CA MET A 52 -7.42 -6.05 10.34
C MET A 52 -6.11 -6.78 10.60
N GLU A 53 -5.40 -7.14 9.52
CA GLU A 53 -4.04 -7.70 9.58
C GLU A 53 -3.02 -6.60 9.92
N LEU A 54 -3.03 -6.15 11.17
CA LEU A 54 -2.17 -5.07 11.66
C LEU A 54 -0.68 -5.37 11.49
N ASP A 55 -0.28 -6.64 11.55
CA ASP A 55 1.11 -7.05 11.32
C ASP A 55 1.58 -6.62 9.92
N ILE A 56 0.76 -6.85 8.89
CA ILE A 56 1.08 -6.45 7.52
C ILE A 56 1.11 -4.93 7.39
N LEU A 57 0.11 -4.24 7.96
CA LEU A 57 0.04 -2.78 7.93
C LEU A 57 1.27 -2.14 8.61
N CYS A 58 1.66 -2.66 9.77
CA CYS A 58 2.84 -2.22 10.51
C CYS A 58 4.13 -2.44 9.73
N ILE A 59 4.28 -3.58 9.04
CA ILE A 59 5.45 -3.88 8.21
C ILE A 59 5.52 -2.91 7.02
N VAL A 60 4.42 -2.73 6.28
CA VAL A 60 4.38 -1.81 5.13
C VAL A 60 4.66 -0.38 5.57
N PHE A 61 4.00 0.07 6.64
CA PHE A 61 4.23 1.40 7.21
C PHE A 61 5.67 1.57 7.70
N GLY A 62 6.21 0.56 8.39
CA GLY A 62 7.58 0.54 8.89
C GLY A 62 8.61 0.64 7.76
N MET A 63 8.43 -0.13 6.68
CA MET A 63 9.30 -0.04 5.50
C MET A 63 9.26 1.37 4.89
N MET A 64 8.07 1.97 4.74
CA MET A 64 7.96 3.34 4.23
C MET A 64 8.66 4.36 5.13
N LEU A 65 8.54 4.22 6.46
CA LEU A 65 9.21 5.10 7.43
C LEU A 65 10.73 4.96 7.35
N LEU A 66 11.24 3.73 7.28
CA LEU A 66 12.67 3.45 7.15
C LEU A 66 13.26 4.01 5.86
N VAL A 67 12.59 3.78 4.73
CA VAL A 67 13.00 4.32 3.41
C VAL A 67 13.05 5.84 3.45
N ARG A 68 12.01 6.50 3.97
CA ARG A 68 11.97 7.96 4.11
C ARG A 68 13.05 8.51 5.03
N GLY A 69 13.34 7.81 6.13
CA GLY A 69 14.44 8.15 7.04
C GLY A 69 15.80 8.04 6.36
N ALA A 70 16.04 6.93 5.66
CA ALA A 70 17.26 6.70 4.90
C ALA A 70 17.47 7.77 3.80
N GLU A 71 16.39 8.17 3.12
CA GLU A 71 16.40 9.26 2.13
C GLU A 71 16.83 10.59 2.75
N ARG A 72 16.20 11.00 3.87
CA ARG A 72 16.56 12.25 4.55
C ARG A 72 18.00 12.28 5.07
N SER A 73 18.53 11.12 5.47
CA SER A 73 19.92 11.01 5.95
C SER A 73 20.97 11.10 4.84
N GLY A 74 20.56 11.10 3.57
CA GLY A 74 21.48 11.17 2.43
C GLY A 74 22.20 9.86 2.11
N ILE A 75 21.81 8.74 2.75
CA ILE A 75 22.40 7.41 2.50
C ILE A 75 22.28 7.04 1.01
N PHE A 76 21.10 7.26 0.40
CA PHE A 76 20.91 6.99 -1.03
C PHE A 76 21.79 7.88 -1.91
N SER A 77 21.97 9.17 -1.56
CA SER A 77 22.85 10.07 -2.29
C SER A 77 24.33 9.68 -2.17
N TYR A 78 24.76 9.20 -0.99
CA TYR A 78 26.11 8.70 -0.78
C TYR A 78 26.38 7.46 -1.64
N ILE A 79 25.47 6.47 -1.61
CA ILE A 79 25.58 5.25 -2.41
C ILE A 79 25.58 5.57 -3.91
N ALA A 80 24.66 6.44 -4.36
CA ALA A 80 24.61 6.89 -5.74
C ALA A 80 25.94 7.54 -6.17
N SER A 81 26.50 8.43 -5.35
CA SER A 81 27.79 9.07 -5.64
C SER A 81 28.94 8.07 -5.76
N ARG A 82 28.91 6.98 -4.99
CA ARG A 82 29.90 5.92 -5.05
C ARG A 82 29.74 5.07 -6.32
N MET A 83 28.50 4.75 -6.71
CA MET A 83 28.19 4.07 -7.96
C MET A 83 28.62 4.89 -9.18
N MET A 84 28.46 6.22 -9.13
CA MET A 84 28.92 7.11 -10.19
C MET A 84 30.44 7.06 -10.38
N ARG A 85 31.21 6.95 -9.29
CA ARG A 85 32.68 6.85 -9.36
C ARG A 85 33.17 5.48 -9.82
N LEU A 86 32.42 4.41 -9.57
CA LEU A 86 32.77 3.05 -10.02
C LEU A 86 32.35 2.79 -11.48
N SER A 87 31.32 3.48 -11.97
CA SER A 87 30.78 3.25 -13.31
C SER A 87 31.56 4.03 -14.36
N SER A 88 32.31 3.30 -15.21
CA SER A 88 33.16 3.89 -16.25
C SER A 88 32.39 4.44 -17.47
N SER A 89 31.07 4.16 -17.59
CA SER A 89 30.21 4.59 -18.69
C SER A 89 28.84 5.04 -18.16
N SER A 90 28.22 6.01 -18.83
CA SER A 90 26.85 6.46 -18.54
C SER A 90 25.83 5.33 -18.62
N THR A 91 26.04 4.34 -19.49
CA THR A 91 25.19 3.15 -19.60
C THR A 91 25.35 2.21 -18.40
N LEU A 92 26.59 1.99 -17.93
CA LEU A 92 26.85 1.16 -16.74
C LEU A 92 26.29 1.81 -15.47
N LEU A 93 26.37 3.14 -15.37
CA LEU A 93 25.78 3.91 -14.27
C LEU A 93 24.25 3.75 -14.23
N ALA A 94 23.58 3.92 -15.37
CA ALA A 94 22.12 3.77 -15.46
C ALA A 94 21.67 2.36 -15.07
N VAL A 95 22.38 1.32 -15.54
CA VAL A 95 22.09 -0.08 -15.17
C VAL A 95 22.29 -0.30 -13.67
N SER A 96 23.37 0.21 -13.08
CA SER A 96 23.65 0.04 -11.65
C SER A 96 22.62 0.73 -10.73
N LEU A 97 22.11 1.90 -11.15
CA LEU A 97 21.07 2.62 -10.40
C LEU A 97 19.70 1.96 -10.53
N LEU A 98 19.36 1.46 -11.73
CA LEU A 98 18.10 0.76 -11.96
C LEU A 98 18.04 -0.55 -11.18
N THR A 99 19.11 -1.36 -11.20
CA THR A 99 19.15 -2.59 -10.41
C THR A 99 19.07 -2.30 -8.92
N PHE A 100 19.75 -1.25 -8.43
CA PHE A 100 19.64 -0.83 -7.04
C PHE A 100 18.21 -0.39 -6.66
N THR A 101 17.56 0.39 -7.52
CA THR A 101 16.16 0.85 -7.30
C THR A 101 15.17 -0.31 -7.33
N MET A 102 15.46 -1.37 -8.09
CA MET A 102 14.59 -2.54 -8.19
C MET A 102 14.73 -3.50 -7.00
N ILE A 103 15.88 -3.45 -6.29
CA ILE A 103 16.18 -4.29 -5.13
C ILE A 103 15.65 -3.66 -3.83
N LEU A 104 15.57 -2.32 -3.79
CA LEU A 104 15.05 -1.53 -2.67
C LEU A 104 13.52 -1.43 -2.72
#